data_AF-A0A2E4Y570-F1
#
_entry.id   AF-A0A2E4Y570-F1
#
_cell.length_a   1.000
_cell.length_b   1.000
_cell.length_c   1.000
_cell.angle_alpha   90.00
_cell.angle_beta   90.00
_cell.angle_gamma   90.00
#
_symmetry.space_group_name_H-M   'P 1'
#
loop_
_entity.id
_entity.type
_entity.pdbx_description
1 polymer ?
#
loop_
_entity_poly.entity_id
_entity_poly.type
_entity_poly.pdbx_seq_one_letter_code
_entity_poly.pdbx_strand_id
1 'polypeptide(L)' 'MKFKLETILKKYNIDNITHGIAYNISDLSQIKYWDKTGKEIVVSFNTSELSPGIFCFRIAEGSITIL' A
#
# COMPACT_ATOMS: atom_id res chain seq x y z
N MET A 1 13.64 9.86 -5.85
CA MET A 1 12.81 9.50 -4.68
C MET A 1 12.22 8.12 -4.91
N LYS A 2 12.83 7.06 -4.36
CA LYS A 2 12.33 5.68 -4.51
C LYS A 2 11.39 5.34 -3.34
N PHE A 3 10.11 5.16 -3.69
CA PHE A 3 9.08 4.30 -3.08
C PHE A 3 8.94 4.23 -1.55
N LYS A 4 8.30 5.27 -0.96
CA LYS A 4 7.87 5.19 0.45
C LYS A 4 6.80 4.11 0.72
N LEU A 5 5.99 3.74 -0.29
CA LEU A 5 4.96 2.70 -0.15
C LEU A 5 5.56 1.31 0.11
N GLU A 6 6.68 0.97 -0.53
CA GLU A 6 7.36 -0.32 -0.33
C GLU A 6 7.86 -0.47 1.11
N THR A 7 8.38 0.61 1.69
CA THR A 7 8.80 0.66 3.09
C THR A 7 7.63 0.41 4.03
N ILE A 8 6.47 0.98 3.75
CA ILE A 8 5.25 0.77 4.56
C ILE A 8 4.82 -0.69 4.47
N LEU A 9 4.69 -1.25 3.25
CA LEU A 9 4.28 -2.66 3.10
C LEU A 9 5.21 -3.62 3.85
N LYS A 10 6.53 -3.40 3.76
CA LYS A 10 7.54 -4.18 4.51
C LYS A 10 7.41 -4.01 6.03
N LYS A 11 7.21 -2.78 6.52
CA LYS A 11 7.06 -2.48 7.96
C LYS A 11 5.87 -3.20 8.59
N TYR A 12 4.79 -3.37 7.83
CA TYR A 12 3.58 -4.06 8.28
C TYR A 12 3.61 -5.58 7.98
N ASN A 13 4.77 -6.13 7.58
CA ASN A 13 4.93 -7.54 7.16
C ASN A 13 3.87 -7.97 6.14
N ILE A 14 3.54 -7.07 5.21
CA ILE A 14 2.54 -7.33 4.19
C ILE A 14 3.24 -8.00 3.00
N ASP A 15 3.30 -9.33 3.07
CA ASP A 15 3.81 -10.18 2.00
C ASP A 15 2.65 -10.76 1.18
N ASN A 16 2.85 -10.93 -0.13
CA ASN A 16 1.87 -11.54 -1.08
C ASN A 16 0.66 -10.69 -1.50
N ILE A 17 0.84 -9.39 -1.74
CA ILE A 17 -0.18 -8.54 -2.39
C ILE A 17 -0.16 -8.73 -3.90
N THR A 18 -1.33 -8.76 -4.53
CA THR A 18 -1.45 -8.65 -5.99
C THR A 18 -1.69 -7.19 -6.42
N HIS A 19 -2.63 -6.52 -5.76
CA HIS A 19 -2.99 -5.12 -5.98
C HIS A 19 -3.58 -4.48 -4.73
N GLY A 20 -3.58 -3.15 -4.68
CA GLY A 20 -4.12 -2.40 -3.57
C GLY A 20 -4.30 -0.91 -3.86
N ILE A 21 -4.89 -0.23 -2.89
CA ILE A 21 -5.15 1.21 -2.89
C ILE A 21 -4.62 1.75 -1.56
N ALA A 22 -3.71 2.71 -1.64
CA ALA A 22 -3.22 3.46 -0.49
C ALA A 22 -3.89 4.84 -0.45
N TYR A 23 -4.58 5.11 0.64
CA TYR A 23 -5.21 6.39 0.95
C TYR A 23 -4.34 7.10 1.97
N ASN A 24 -3.98 8.35 1.69
CA ASN A 24 -3.37 9.24 2.66
C ASN A 24 -4.02 10.62 2.51
N ILE A 25 -5.16 10.83 3.17
CA ILE A 25 -5.91 12.07 3.07
C ILE A 25 -6.11 12.59 4.49
N SER A 26 -5.45 13.69 4.82
CA SER A 26 -5.50 14.41 6.11
C SER A 26 -5.52 13.51 7.36
N ASP A 27 -6.72 13.05 7.75
CA ASP A 27 -7.01 12.32 8.99
C ASP A 27 -7.11 10.79 8.79
N LEU A 28 -6.93 10.30 7.55
CA LEU A 28 -7.09 8.90 7.19
C LEU A 28 -5.91 8.40 6.35
N SER A 29 -5.12 7.52 6.94
CA SER A 29 -4.04 6.79 6.27
C SER A 29 -4.33 5.29 6.31
N GLN A 30 -4.68 4.72 5.15
CA GLN A 30 -5.12 3.33 5.03
C GLN A 30 -4.59 2.66 3.77
N ILE A 31 -4.13 1.42 3.86
CA ILE A 31 -3.86 0.56 2.72
C ILE A 31 -4.95 -0.50 2.69
N LYS A 32 -5.69 -0.54 1.59
CA LYS A 32 -6.61 -1.62 1.25
C LYS A 32 -5.97 -2.47 0.17
N TYR A 33 -5.77 -3.76 0.40
CA TYR A 33 -5.11 -4.63 -0.57
C TYR A 33 -5.76 -6.02 -0.61
N TRP A 34 -5.49 -6.73 -1.70
CA TRP A 34 -5.95 -8.10 -1.90
C TRP A 34 -4.77 -9.06 -1.94
N ASP A 35 -4.83 -10.09 -1.10
CA ASP A 35 -3.83 -11.16 -1.11
C ASP A 35 -4.04 -12.12 -2.31
N LYS A 36 -3.18 -13.13 -2.44
CA LYS A 36 -3.25 -14.15 -3.50
C LYS A 36 -4.53 -15.01 -3.45
N THR A 37 -5.25 -15.03 -2.33
CA THR A 37 -6.52 -15.76 -2.18
C THR A 37 -7.72 -14.89 -2.55
N GLY A 38 -7.50 -13.61 -2.87
CA GLY A 38 -8.55 -12.64 -3.13
C GLY A 38 -9.17 -12.05 -1.85
N LYS A 39 -8.58 -12.31 -0.68
CA LYS A 39 -9.07 -11.73 0.57
C LYS A 39 -8.66 -10.26 0.66
N GLU A 40 -9.65 -9.41 0.94
CA GLU A 40 -9.43 -8.00 1.21
C GLU A 40 -8.88 -7.81 2.64
N ILE A 41 -7.83 -7.00 2.75
CA ILE A 41 -7.22 -6.63 4.02
C ILE A 41 -7.07 -5.10 4.04
N VAL A 42 -7.40 -4.49 5.19
CA VAL A 42 -7.29 -3.06 5.43
C VAL A 42 -6.34 -2.82 6.59
N VAL A 43 -5.33 -1.99 6.37
CA VAL A 43 -4.32 -1.64 7.36
C VAL A 43 -4.26 -0.13 7.50
N SER A 44 -4.51 0.38 8.70
CA SER A 44 -4.31 1.79 9.02
C SER A 44 -2.83 2.05 9.35
N PHE A 45 -2.26 3.12 8.82
CA PHE A 45 -0.87 3.51 9.03
C PHE A 45 -0.74 4.99 9.39
N ASN A 46 0.46 5.43 9.78
CA ASN A 46 0.70 6.81 10.21
C ASN A 46 1.08 7.71 9.01
N THR A 47 0.54 8.93 8.99
CA THR A 47 0.40 9.84 7.84
C THR A 47 1.70 10.44 7.31
N SER A 48 2.83 10.30 8.02
CA SER A 48 4.12 10.87 7.64
C SER A 48 4.89 10.08 6.56
N GLU A 49 4.49 8.83 6.31
CA GLU A 49 5.23 7.90 5.45
C GLU A 49 4.78 7.95 3.99
N LEU A 50 3.61 8.50 3.66
CA LEU A 50 3.15 8.66 2.26
C LEU A 50 2.94 10.13 1.93
N SER A 51 2.97 10.48 0.64
CA SER A 51 2.48 11.80 0.21
C SER A 51 0.95 11.81 0.32
N PRO A 52 0.31 12.97 0.56
CA PRO A 52 -1.14 13.04 0.52
C PRO A 52 -1.68 12.64 -0.86
N GLY A 53 -2.76 11.86 -0.90
CA GLY A 53 -3.38 11.40 -2.14
C GLY A 53 -3.98 10.00 -2.05
N ILE A 54 -4.46 9.52 -3.19
CA ILE A 54 -4.93 8.15 -3.41
C ILE A 54 -4.00 7.53 -4.44
N PHE A 55 -3.41 6.38 -4.11
CA PHE A 55 -2.47 5.67 -4.97
C PHE A 55 -2.98 4.26 -5.21
N CYS A 56 -3.32 3.97 -6.46
CA CYS A 56 -3.55 2.60 -6.90
C CYS A 56 -2.21 1.96 -7.20
N PHE A 57 -1.98 0.74 -6.74
CA PHE A 57 -0.73 0.04 -6.99
C PHE A 57 -0.95 -1.45 -7.23
N ARG A 58 0.01 -2.05 -7.92
CA ARG A 58 0.13 -3.50 -8.10
C ARG A 58 1.55 -3.96 -7.83
N ILE A 59 1.70 -5.22 -7.42
CA ILE A 59 3.01 -5.85 -7.33
C ILE A 59 3.17 -6.78 -8.53
N ALA A 60 4.15 -6.49 -9.38
CA ALA A 60 4.54 -7.32 -10.50
C ALA A 60 6.03 -7.64 -10.37
N GLU A 61 6.39 -8.92 -10.47
CA GLU A 61 7.79 -9.37 -10.45
C GLU A 61 8.58 -8.89 -9.21
N GLY A 62 7.90 -8.82 -8.05
CA GLY A 62 8.51 -8.34 -6.80
C GLY A 62 8.69 -6.82 -6.70
N SER A 63 8.24 -6.06 -7.71
CA SER A 63 8.32 -4.60 -7.74
C SER A 63 6.93 -3.95 -7.66
N ILE A 64 6.82 -2.85 -6.91
CA ILE A 64 5.59 -2.05 -6.84
C ILE A 64 5.51 -1.14 -8.06
N THR A 65 4.37 -1.18 -8.74
CA THR A 65 4.00 -0.25 -9.80
C THR A 65 2.81 0.58 -9.33
N ILE A 66 2.96 1.92 -9.32
CA ILE A 66 1.82 2.84 -9.15
C ILE A 66 1.11 2.96 -10.50
N LEU A 67 -0.22 2.90 -10.49
CA LEU A 67 -1.09 2.99 -11.67
C LEU A 67 -1.58 4.41 -11.90
#